data_AF-A0A1J4TW23-F1
#
_entry.id   AF-A0A1J4TW23-F1
#
_cell.length_a   1.000
_cell.length_b   1.000
_cell.length_c   1.000
_cell.angle_alpha   90.00
_cell.angle_beta   90.00
_cell.angle_gamma   90.00
#
_symmetry.space_group_name_H-M   'P 1'
#
loop_
_entity.id
_entity.type
_entity.pdbx_description
1 polymer ?
#
loop_
_entity_poly.entity_id
_entity_poly.type
_entity_poly.pdbx_seq_one_letter_code
_entity_poly.pdbx_strand_id
1 'polypeptide(L)'
;MDIRKIFIVIIGLFLFLGGCKTTVTNSVTFKSIAIGNMYVNFMGETFTLVPNGSKTVRNIPQGTYNYSTAYDIPDGVTSASTSGAVNGPVEMNADTRITVLYSSSLQGTGATLNYIVSATISSNDKVITPTGGL
;
A
#
# COMPACT_ATOMS: atom_id res chain seq x y z
N MET A 1 -6.57 52.95 -22.18
CA MET A 1 -5.83 52.12 -21.20
C MET A 1 -4.39 52.07 -21.67
N ASP A 2 -3.45 52.53 -20.86
CA ASP A 2 -2.04 52.71 -21.25
C ASP A 2 -1.39 51.36 -21.59
N ILE A 3 -0.60 51.27 -22.66
CA ILE A 3 -0.05 49.99 -23.16
C ILE A 3 0.85 49.31 -22.11
N ARG A 4 1.45 50.13 -21.23
CA ARG A 4 2.26 49.70 -20.08
C ARG A 4 1.42 48.98 -19.02
N LYS A 5 0.15 49.36 -18.86
CA LYS A 5 -0.79 48.74 -17.91
C LYS A 5 -1.33 47.41 -18.44
N ILE A 6 -1.44 47.25 -19.76
CA ILE A 6 -1.85 45.99 -20.40
C ILE A 6 -0.78 44.91 -20.22
N PHE A 7 0.51 45.27 -20.34
CA PHE A 7 1.61 44.32 -20.19
C PHE A 7 1.71 43.70 -18.79
N ILE A 8 1.43 44.49 -17.74
CA ILE A 8 1.46 44.03 -16.34
C ILE A 8 0.31 43.05 -16.05
N VAL A 9 -0.87 43.30 -16.62
CA VAL A 9 -2.03 42.41 -16.47
C VAL A 9 -1.79 41.06 -17.16
N ILE A 10 -1.16 41.06 -18.34
CA ILE A 10 -0.84 39.84 -19.08
C ILE A 10 0.21 39.00 -18.34
N ILE A 11 1.27 39.62 -17.81
CA ILE A 11 2.29 38.92 -17.02
C ILE A 11 1.70 38.34 -15.72
N GLY A 12 0.81 39.09 -15.05
CA GLY A 12 0.09 38.59 -13.88
C GLY A 12 -0.78 37.37 -14.18
N LEU A 13 -1.39 37.30 -15.38
CA LEU A 13 -2.23 36.19 -15.79
C LEU A 13 -1.42 34.90 -16.06
N PHE A 14 -0.21 35.01 -16.59
CA PHE A 14 0.66 33.85 -16.84
C PHE A 14 1.21 33.22 -15.55
N LEU A 15 1.35 33.99 -14.46
CA LEU A 15 1.80 33.46 -13.17
C LEU A 15 0.77 32.54 -12.48
N PHE A 16 -0.51 32.63 -12.84
CA PHE A 16 -1.57 31.72 -12.35
C PHE A 16 -1.74 30.45 -13.21
N LEU A 17 -1.12 30.40 -14.39
CA LEU A 17 -1.23 29.25 -15.30
C LEU A 17 -0.13 28.20 -15.07
N GLY A 18 0.86 28.48 -14.21
CA GLY A 18 1.79 27.49 -13.66
C GLY A 18 1.10 26.59 -12.64
N GLY A 19 0.10 25.83 -13.10
CA GLY A 19 -0.74 25.00 -12.25
C GLY A 19 0.10 24.01 -11.44
N CYS A 20 -0.03 24.06 -10.11
CA CYS A 20 0.26 22.91 -9.27
C CYS A 20 -0.45 21.69 -9.89
N LYS A 21 0.29 20.59 -10.07
CA LYS A 21 -0.28 19.31 -10.52
C LYS A 21 -1.44 18.96 -9.57
N THR A 22 -2.68 19.15 -10.02
CA THR A 22 -3.87 19.03 -9.16
C THR A 22 -4.22 17.59 -8.84
N THR A 23 -3.59 16.63 -9.52
CA THR A 23 -3.84 15.20 -9.37
C THR A 23 -2.62 14.51 -8.79
N VAL A 24 -2.69 14.19 -7.50
CA VAL A 24 -1.70 13.34 -6.83
C VAL A 24 -2.01 11.89 -7.19
N THR A 25 -1.09 11.21 -7.89
CA THR A 25 -1.33 9.84 -8.39
C THR A 25 -0.85 8.77 -7.41
N ASN A 26 -1.27 8.90 -6.15
CA ASN A 26 -0.89 7.94 -5.12
C ASN A 26 -1.67 6.65 -5.23
N SER A 27 -1.01 5.52 -4.97
CA SER A 27 -1.68 4.22 -4.95
C SER A 27 -0.97 3.20 -4.06
N VAL A 28 -1.76 2.27 -3.54
CA VAL A 28 -1.27 1.05 -2.90
C VAL A 28 -1.81 -0.14 -3.65
N THR A 29 -0.93 -1.06 -4.00
CA THR A 29 -1.30 -2.37 -4.55
C THR A 29 -1.00 -3.44 -3.52
N PHE A 30 -2.02 -4.18 -3.12
CA PHE A 30 -1.88 -5.39 -2.33
C PHE A 30 -1.94 -6.58 -3.27
N LYS A 31 -0.95 -7.47 -3.20
CA LYS A 31 -0.85 -8.66 -4.04
C LYS A 31 -0.56 -9.86 -3.17
N SER A 32 -1.27 -10.96 -3.41
CA SER A 32 -1.02 -12.22 -2.71
C SER A 32 -0.50 -13.26 -3.69
N ILE A 33 0.56 -13.96 -3.31
CA ILE A 33 0.95 -15.27 -3.87
C ILE A 33 0.89 -16.36 -2.78
N ALA A 34 0.20 -16.07 -1.68
CA ALA A 34 -0.01 -17.01 -0.59
C ALA A 34 -0.96 -18.15 -1.00
N ILE A 35 -0.90 -19.26 -0.27
CA ILE A 35 -1.72 -20.46 -0.50
C ILE A 35 -3.18 -20.20 -0.12
N GLY A 36 -3.41 -19.52 1.01
CA GLY A 36 -4.74 -19.14 1.50
C GLY A 36 -5.19 -17.76 1.05
N ASN A 37 -6.45 -17.43 1.31
CA ASN A 37 -6.95 -16.07 1.09
C ASN A 37 -6.36 -15.11 2.13
N MET A 38 -6.18 -13.86 1.72
CA MET A 38 -5.82 -12.75 2.60
C MET A 38 -7.00 -11.77 2.67
N TYR A 39 -7.30 -11.26 3.84
CA TYR A 39 -8.33 -10.25 4.07
C TYR A 39 -7.64 -8.98 4.55
N VAL A 40 -7.54 -7.99 3.66
CA VAL A 40 -6.84 -6.75 3.95
C VAL A 40 -7.87 -5.68 4.26
N ASN A 41 -7.74 -5.03 5.41
CA ASN A 41 -8.42 -3.79 5.73
C ASN A 41 -7.49 -2.61 5.47
N PHE A 42 -7.93 -1.68 4.63
CA PHE A 42 -7.21 -0.46 4.33
C PHE A 42 -8.19 0.70 4.14
N MET A 43 -7.96 1.82 4.81
CA MET A 43 -8.85 2.99 4.78
C MET A 43 -10.31 2.67 5.13
N GLY A 44 -10.54 1.68 6.00
CA GLY A 44 -11.89 1.26 6.41
C GLY A 44 -12.59 0.31 5.43
N GLU A 45 -11.98 0.02 4.27
CA GLU A 45 -12.48 -0.97 3.33
C GLU A 45 -11.77 -2.31 3.53
N THR A 46 -12.52 -3.39 3.63
CA THR A 46 -11.98 -4.75 3.65
C THR A 46 -12.17 -5.40 2.28
N PHE A 47 -11.09 -5.97 1.73
CA PHE A 47 -11.15 -6.74 0.49
C PHE A 47 -10.38 -8.06 0.63
N THR A 48 -10.88 -9.06 -0.09
CA THR A 48 -10.27 -10.39 -0.17
C THR A 48 -9.28 -10.46 -1.33
N LEU A 49 -8.07 -10.90 -1.05
CA LEU A 49 -7.10 -11.34 -2.03
C LEU A 49 -7.10 -12.86 -2.04
N VAL A 50 -7.71 -13.45 -3.07
CA VAL A 50 -7.56 -14.87 -3.36
C VAL A 50 -6.10 -15.18 -3.76
N PRO A 51 -5.65 -16.44 -3.73
CA PRO A 51 -4.33 -16.82 -4.20
C PRO A 51 -4.02 -16.25 -5.59
N ASN A 52 -2.83 -15.66 -5.76
CA ASN A 52 -2.42 -14.92 -6.97
C ASN A 52 -3.24 -13.66 -7.29
N GLY A 53 -4.14 -13.25 -6.40
CA GLY A 53 -4.98 -12.07 -6.55
C GLY A 53 -4.25 -10.76 -6.22
N SER A 54 -4.83 -9.66 -6.70
CA SER A 54 -4.35 -8.32 -6.38
C SER A 54 -5.49 -7.31 -6.31
N LYS A 55 -5.27 -6.25 -5.53
CA LYS A 55 -6.15 -5.09 -5.42
C LYS A 55 -5.31 -3.82 -5.38
N THR A 56 -5.64 -2.86 -6.24
CA THR A 56 -5.04 -1.53 -6.20
C THR A 56 -6.06 -0.50 -5.70
N VAL A 57 -5.68 0.24 -4.67
CA VAL A 57 -6.38 1.44 -4.19
C VAL A 57 -5.65 2.66 -4.75
N ARG A 58 -6.38 3.60 -5.37
CA ARG A 58 -5.83 4.74 -6.12
C ARG A 58 -6.33 6.06 -5.55
N ASN A 59 -5.67 7.15 -5.94
CA ASN A 59 -6.03 8.53 -5.58
C ASN A 59 -6.05 8.74 -4.06
N ILE A 60 -5.10 8.10 -3.36
CA ILE A 60 -4.99 8.19 -1.92
C ILE A 60 -4.42 9.57 -1.56
N PRO A 61 -5.05 10.37 -0.69
CA PRO A 61 -4.48 11.64 -0.27
C PRO A 61 -3.09 11.45 0.38
N GLN A 62 -2.34 12.53 0.51
CA GLN A 62 -1.08 12.47 1.24
C GLN A 62 -1.34 12.22 2.73
N GLY A 63 -0.46 11.46 3.38
CA GLY A 63 -0.56 11.11 4.80
C GLY A 63 -0.17 9.68 5.10
N THR A 64 -0.30 9.29 6.36
CA THR A 64 0.02 7.94 6.84
C THR A 64 -1.25 7.14 7.06
N TYR A 65 -1.30 5.94 6.48
CA TYR A 65 -2.44 5.04 6.55
C TYR A 65 -1.98 3.69 7.08
N ASN A 66 -2.72 3.13 8.03
CA ASN A 66 -2.47 1.77 8.49
C ASN A 66 -3.28 0.78 7.65
N TYR A 67 -2.69 -0.37 7.37
CA TYR A 67 -3.41 -1.54 6.91
C TYR A 67 -3.27 -2.67 7.92
N SER A 68 -4.29 -3.51 7.97
CA SER A 68 -4.30 -4.74 8.75
C SER A 68 -4.71 -5.91 7.86
N THR A 69 -4.14 -7.08 8.11
CA THR A 69 -4.33 -8.28 7.32
C THR A 69 -4.68 -9.45 8.22
N ALA A 70 -5.79 -10.12 7.91
CA ALA A 70 -6.10 -11.46 8.38
C ALA A 70 -5.90 -12.47 7.22
N TYR A 71 -5.83 -13.75 7.53
CA TYR A 71 -5.60 -14.80 6.54
C TYR A 71 -6.23 -16.12 6.95
N ASP A 72 -6.58 -16.93 5.96
CA ASP A 72 -7.03 -18.31 6.20
C ASP A 72 -5.83 -19.18 6.61
N ILE A 73 -6.02 -20.01 7.62
CA ILE A 73 -5.07 -21.05 8.01
C ILE A 73 -5.49 -22.34 7.29
N PRO A 74 -4.61 -22.95 6.46
CA PRO A 74 -4.93 -24.21 5.79
C PRO A 74 -5.22 -25.35 6.76
N ASP A 75 -6.05 -26.30 6.32
CA ASP A 75 -6.36 -27.51 7.11
C ASP A 75 -5.10 -28.33 7.42
N GLY A 76 -5.07 -28.93 8.61
CA GLY A 76 -3.96 -29.77 9.06
C GLY A 76 -2.75 -29.00 9.59
N VAL A 77 -2.79 -27.68 9.60
CA VAL A 77 -1.80 -26.81 10.23
C VAL A 77 -2.08 -26.70 11.73
N THR A 78 -1.05 -26.83 12.55
CA THR A 78 -1.16 -26.79 14.02
C THR A 78 -0.89 -25.42 14.63
N SER A 79 -0.18 -24.55 13.89
CA SER A 79 0.14 -23.19 14.32
C SER A 79 0.31 -22.25 13.12
N ALA A 80 0.16 -20.96 13.32
CA ALA A 80 0.45 -19.95 12.31
C ALA A 80 1.34 -18.84 12.88
N SER A 81 2.18 -18.27 12.03
CA SER A 81 3.00 -17.11 12.37
C SER A 81 3.10 -16.15 11.20
N THR A 82 3.49 -14.92 11.51
CA THR A 82 3.67 -13.85 10.52
C THR A 82 5.08 -13.31 10.54
N SER A 83 5.58 -12.86 9.38
CA SER A 83 6.89 -12.22 9.26
C SER A 83 6.87 -11.04 8.29
N GLY A 84 7.65 -10.00 8.59
CA GLY A 84 7.76 -8.81 7.75
C GLY A 84 6.52 -7.93 7.81
N ALA A 85 6.19 -7.29 6.69
CA ALA A 85 5.19 -6.23 6.59
C ALA A 85 3.75 -6.77 6.41
N VAL A 86 3.34 -7.73 7.24
CA VAL A 86 1.97 -8.30 7.15
C VAL A 86 0.92 -7.28 7.61
N ASN A 87 1.31 -6.41 8.54
CA ASN A 87 0.55 -5.29 9.04
C ASN A 87 1.47 -4.08 9.15
N GLY A 88 0.93 -2.87 9.07
CA GLY A 88 1.71 -1.68 9.40
C GLY A 88 1.25 -0.41 8.70
N PRO A 89 2.04 0.67 8.89
CA PRO A 89 1.79 1.93 8.22
C PRO A 89 2.32 1.93 6.77
N VAL A 90 1.67 2.72 5.93
CA VAL A 90 2.17 3.19 4.64
C VAL A 90 2.09 4.72 4.61
N GLU A 91 3.15 5.37 4.15
CA GLU A 91 3.21 6.82 4.00
C GLU A 91 3.02 7.20 2.53
N MET A 92 2.09 8.12 2.28
CA MET A 92 1.75 8.64 0.97
C MET A 92 2.33 10.04 0.84
N ASN A 93 3.51 10.15 0.21
CA ASN A 93 4.00 11.42 -0.31
C ASN A 93 3.38 11.70 -1.70
N ALA A 94 3.71 12.82 -2.32
CA ALA A 94 3.18 13.11 -3.66
C ALA A 94 3.69 12.07 -4.68
N ASP A 95 2.77 11.52 -5.49
CA ASP A 95 3.04 10.52 -6.53
C ASP A 95 3.68 9.20 -6.01
N THR A 96 3.35 8.81 -4.79
CA THR A 96 3.81 7.58 -4.14
C THR A 96 3.02 6.35 -4.60
N ARG A 97 3.73 5.30 -4.97
CA ARG A 97 3.20 4.00 -5.40
C ARG A 97 3.83 2.92 -4.55
N ILE A 98 3.00 2.29 -3.74
CA ILE A 98 3.41 1.22 -2.83
C ILE A 98 2.84 -0.11 -3.34
N THR A 99 3.63 -1.16 -3.21
CA THR A 99 3.17 -2.55 -3.35
C THR A 99 3.48 -3.32 -2.09
N VAL A 100 2.45 -3.98 -1.54
CA VAL A 100 2.56 -4.97 -0.46
C VAL A 100 2.36 -6.33 -1.09
N LEU A 101 3.39 -7.18 -1.03
CA LEU A 101 3.37 -8.53 -1.57
C LEU A 101 3.33 -9.53 -0.42
N TYR A 102 2.24 -10.28 -0.33
CA TYR A 102 2.09 -11.39 0.60
C TYR A 102 2.54 -12.70 -0.05
N SER A 103 3.22 -13.52 0.72
CA SER A 103 3.57 -14.90 0.40
C SER A 103 3.34 -15.80 1.62
N SER A 104 3.34 -17.10 1.40
CA SER A 104 3.22 -18.05 2.50
C SER A 104 4.05 -19.31 2.28
N SER A 105 4.44 -19.95 3.36
CA SER A 105 5.10 -21.25 3.35
C SER A 105 4.63 -22.12 4.50
N LEU A 106 4.67 -23.43 4.31
CA LEU A 106 4.51 -24.41 5.38
C LEU A 106 5.89 -24.88 5.85
N GLN A 107 6.12 -24.90 7.16
CA GLN A 107 7.37 -25.35 7.76
C GLN A 107 7.10 -26.39 8.86
N GLY A 108 7.92 -27.42 8.93
CA GLY A 108 7.73 -28.54 9.86
C GLY A 108 6.96 -29.70 9.23
N THR A 109 6.50 -30.64 10.06
CA THR A 109 5.88 -31.88 9.60
C THR A 109 4.78 -32.32 10.56
N GLY A 110 3.65 -32.80 10.04
CA GLY A 110 2.60 -33.44 10.84
C GLY A 110 2.17 -32.60 12.05
N ALA A 111 2.46 -33.10 13.25
CA ALA A 111 2.06 -32.50 14.52
C ALA A 111 2.71 -31.13 14.86
N THR A 112 3.68 -30.67 14.05
CA THR A 112 4.34 -29.36 14.23
C THR A 112 4.29 -28.51 12.95
N LEU A 113 3.33 -28.77 12.06
CA LEU A 113 3.21 -28.04 10.81
C LEU A 113 2.77 -26.58 11.08
N ASN A 114 3.68 -25.64 10.81
CA ASN A 114 3.47 -24.22 10.99
C ASN A 114 3.24 -23.52 9.65
N TYR A 115 2.19 -22.71 9.56
CA TYR A 115 1.90 -21.85 8.41
C TYR A 115 2.46 -20.45 8.63
N ILE A 116 3.42 -20.06 7.79
CA ILE A 116 4.10 -18.78 7.89
C ILE A 116 3.59 -17.87 6.77
N VAL A 117 2.94 -16.77 7.13
CA VAL A 117 2.59 -15.70 6.21
C VAL A 117 3.67 -14.63 6.28
N SER A 118 4.26 -14.30 5.14
CA SER A 118 5.26 -13.24 5.04
C SER A 118 4.77 -12.13 4.13
N ALA A 119 5.21 -10.91 4.37
CA ALA A 119 4.96 -9.82 3.44
C ALA A 119 6.15 -8.89 3.28
N THR A 120 6.33 -8.41 2.07
CA THR A 120 7.32 -7.40 1.72
C THR A 120 6.62 -6.16 1.19
N ILE A 121 7.20 -5.01 1.48
CA ILE A 121 6.73 -3.72 1.01
C ILE A 121 7.79 -3.10 0.09
N SER A 122 7.34 -2.59 -1.05
CA SER A 122 8.17 -1.81 -1.97
C SER A 122 7.47 -0.48 -2.26
N SER A 123 8.24 0.60 -2.35
CA SER A 123 7.76 1.94 -2.68
C SER A 123 8.64 2.53 -3.78
N ASN A 124 8.07 3.38 -4.64
CA ASN A 124 8.87 4.22 -5.53
C ASN A 124 9.45 5.46 -4.83
N ASP A 125 9.06 5.69 -3.58
CA ASP A 125 9.60 6.73 -2.70
C ASP A 125 10.20 6.08 -1.45
N LYS A 126 9.82 6.50 -0.24
CA LYS A 126 10.29 5.91 1.01
C LYS A 126 9.41 4.74 1.43
N VAL A 127 10.05 3.76 2.06
CA VAL A 127 9.38 2.67 2.76
C VAL A 127 9.49 2.95 4.24
N ILE A 128 8.35 3.02 4.93
CA ILE A 128 8.34 2.91 6.39
C ILE A 128 8.38 1.42 6.70
N THR A 129 9.50 0.95 7.23
CA THR A 129 9.61 -0.42 7.71
C THR A 129 8.74 -0.54 8.98
N PRO A 130 7.73 -1.41 9.03
CA PRO A 130 7.07 -1.70 10.29
C PRO A 130 8.12 -2.26 11.24
N THR A 131 8.38 -1.55 12.34
CA THR A 131 9.23 -2.04 13.43
C THR A 131 8.57 -3.29 13.99
N GLY A 132 9.03 -4.46 13.55
CA GLY A 132 8.58 -5.74 14.07
C GLY A 132 8.81 -5.77 15.57
N GLY A 133 7.73 -5.96 16.33
CA GLY A 133 7.84 -6.31 17.75
C GLY A 133 8.53 -7.67 17.86
N LEU A 134 9.62 -7.70 18.63
CA LEU A 134 10.12 -8.91 19.27
C LEU A 134 9.16 -9.31 20.40
#